data_AF-A0A3R8NNJ2-F1
#
_entry.id   AF-A0A3R8NNJ2-F1
#
_cell.length_a   1.000
_cell.length_b   1.000
_cell.length_c   1.000
_cell.angle_alpha   90.00
_cell.angle_beta   90.00
_cell.angle_gamma   90.00
#
_symmetry.space_group_name_H-M   'P 1'
#
loop_
_entity.id
_entity.type
_entity.pdbx_description
1 polymer ?
#
loop_
_entity_poly.entity_id
_entity_poly.type
_entity_poly.pdbx_seq_one_letter_code
_entity_poly.pdbx_strand_id
1 'polypeptide(L)'
;MTDKIYEYRDEHNWFIGKASFANLFGSFGENGRAQEIYQIGQLFDKLIAGNYEDENFNQCVNIEVIKLQSEFALFQFACDVLNELNNRQFKVLQHQGAILVTENDKLLLVHLPQAGVSTADFFGQDKGLSSVGDSILIATKNEGKTKEFRKFFERFGYQVENLNNYPDLPDVAETGMTFEENARLKAETIAELTGKMVLADDSGLKVDALGGLPGVWSARFSGPDATDELNNAKLLHELAMVFELKDRSAQFHCTLVMAAPNRDSLVVEADWEGFIGMDLRGENGFGYDPLFLVGETGKTSAELTLEEKNQISHRAQALEKLVEAFPVWQEQAKQS
;
A
#
# COMPACT_ATOMS: atom_id res chain seq x y z
N MET A 1 14.39 -35.98 -37.33
CA MET A 1 13.79 -34.75 -37.91
C MET A 1 14.83 -33.66 -37.69
N THR A 2 15.16 -32.88 -38.72
CA THR A 2 16.08 -31.74 -38.56
C THR A 2 15.41 -30.69 -37.69
N ASP A 3 16.05 -30.32 -36.57
CA ASP A 3 15.56 -29.25 -35.71
C ASP A 3 15.44 -27.96 -36.52
N LYS A 4 14.26 -27.32 -36.47
CA LYS A 4 14.01 -26.07 -37.19
C LYS A 4 14.95 -24.99 -36.64
N ILE A 5 15.67 -24.34 -37.55
CA ILE A 5 16.51 -23.18 -37.25
C ILE A 5 15.72 -21.93 -37.60
N TYR A 6 15.69 -20.99 -36.67
CA TYR A 6 15.12 -19.66 -36.83
C TYR A 6 16.26 -18.67 -37.07
N GLU A 7 16.09 -17.74 -38.00
CA GLU A 7 17.10 -16.72 -38.27
C GLU A 7 16.43 -15.36 -38.45
N TYR A 8 17.02 -14.34 -37.84
CA TYR A 8 16.71 -12.95 -38.08
C TYR A 8 17.99 -12.21 -38.44
N ARG A 9 17.98 -11.47 -39.55
CA ARG A 9 19.13 -10.71 -40.01
C ARG A 9 18.73 -9.42 -40.71
N ASP A 10 19.28 -8.32 -40.24
CA ASP A 10 19.22 -7.01 -40.89
C ASP A 10 20.64 -6.38 -40.96
N GLU A 11 20.74 -5.11 -41.35
CA GLU A 11 22.02 -4.40 -41.44
C GLU A 11 22.76 -4.27 -40.09
N HIS A 12 22.02 -4.25 -38.99
CA HIS A 12 22.47 -3.90 -37.65
C HIS A 12 22.43 -5.07 -36.66
N ASN A 13 21.66 -6.12 -36.94
CA ASN A 13 21.35 -7.22 -36.05
C ASN A 13 21.41 -8.57 -36.77
N TRP A 14 21.86 -9.61 -36.07
CA TRP A 14 21.86 -10.97 -36.58
C TRP A 14 21.75 -11.97 -35.44
N PHE A 15 20.68 -12.77 -35.45
CA PHE A 15 20.32 -13.74 -34.41
C PHE A 15 19.98 -15.08 -35.06
N ILE A 16 20.40 -16.17 -34.41
CA ILE A 16 20.05 -17.53 -34.81
C ILE A 16 19.44 -18.23 -33.61
N GLY A 17 18.22 -18.73 -33.78
CA GLY A 17 17.44 -19.40 -32.76
C GLY A 17 17.22 -20.87 -33.09
N LYS A 18 17.09 -21.71 -32.07
CA LYS A 18 16.60 -23.09 -32.18
C LYS A 18 15.84 -23.49 -30.93
N ALA A 19 14.96 -24.48 -31.06
CA ALA A 19 14.30 -25.07 -29.90
C ALA A 19 15.34 -25.61 -28.90
N SER A 20 15.04 -25.48 -27.62
CA SER A 20 15.90 -25.84 -26.50
C SER A 20 15.06 -26.27 -25.29
N PHE A 21 15.70 -26.90 -24.32
CA PHE A 21 15.07 -27.25 -23.04
C PHE A 21 15.01 -26.06 -22.06
N ALA A 22 15.84 -25.04 -22.28
CA ALA A 22 15.91 -23.82 -21.47
C ALA A 22 16.11 -22.59 -22.34
N ASN A 23 15.73 -21.41 -21.85
CA ASN A 23 16.01 -20.15 -22.53
C ASN A 23 17.50 -19.81 -22.37
N LEU A 24 18.25 -19.97 -23.46
CA LEU A 24 19.69 -19.79 -23.48
C LEU A 24 20.03 -18.72 -24.48
N PHE A 25 20.61 -17.61 -24.02
CA PHE A 25 20.96 -16.50 -24.89
C PHE A 25 22.48 -16.33 -24.82
N GLY A 26 23.13 -16.66 -25.93
CA GLY A 26 24.59 -16.64 -26.10
C GLY A 26 25.02 -15.59 -27.11
N SER A 27 26.33 -15.37 -27.21
CA SER A 27 26.89 -14.50 -28.25
C SER A 27 28.22 -15.03 -28.76
N PHE A 28 28.42 -14.98 -30.08
CA PHE A 28 29.72 -15.27 -30.70
C PHE A 28 30.50 -13.97 -30.92
N GLY A 29 31.67 -13.82 -30.28
CA GLY A 29 32.62 -12.72 -30.53
C GLY A 29 32.87 -11.77 -29.35
N GLU A 30 33.83 -10.84 -29.53
CA GLU A 30 34.10 -9.74 -28.59
C GLU A 30 33.06 -8.62 -28.75
N ASN A 31 31.82 -8.92 -28.37
CA ASN A 31 30.74 -7.94 -28.46
C ASN A 31 30.79 -6.98 -27.26
N GLY A 32 31.55 -7.32 -26.21
CA GLY A 32 31.52 -6.66 -24.90
C GLY A 32 30.22 -6.86 -24.12
N ARG A 33 29.19 -7.46 -24.74
CA ARG A 33 27.79 -7.51 -24.25
C ARG A 33 27.29 -8.91 -23.86
N ALA A 34 28.18 -9.90 -23.76
CA ALA A 34 27.80 -11.28 -23.46
C ALA A 34 27.00 -11.41 -22.14
N GLN A 35 27.40 -10.65 -21.11
CA GLN A 35 26.71 -10.64 -19.83
C GLN A 35 25.28 -10.06 -19.94
N GLU A 36 25.10 -8.99 -20.71
CA GLU A 36 23.78 -8.37 -20.92
C GLU A 36 22.86 -9.31 -21.69
N ILE A 37 23.37 -9.99 -22.72
CA ILE A 37 22.62 -10.96 -23.52
C ILE A 37 22.18 -12.14 -22.66
N TYR A 38 23.07 -12.65 -21.80
CA TYR A 38 22.74 -13.70 -20.84
C TYR A 38 21.63 -13.25 -19.88
N GLN A 39 21.73 -12.03 -19.33
CA GLN A 39 20.71 -11.46 -18.44
C GLN A 39 19.36 -11.31 -19.13
N ILE A 40 19.34 -10.86 -20.40
CA ILE A 40 18.11 -10.79 -21.21
C ILE A 40 17.48 -12.18 -21.31
N GLY A 41 18.26 -13.22 -21.63
CA GLY A 41 17.75 -14.59 -21.74
C GLY A 41 17.07 -15.09 -20.47
N GLN A 42 17.62 -14.77 -19.29
CA GLN A 42 17.02 -15.14 -18.01
C GLN A 42 15.65 -14.48 -17.75
N LEU A 43 15.39 -13.31 -18.36
CA LEU A 43 14.07 -12.68 -18.23
C LEU A 43 12.97 -13.50 -18.90
N PHE A 44 13.30 -14.26 -19.95
CA PHE A 44 12.34 -15.06 -20.72
C PHE A 44 11.83 -16.28 -19.95
N ASP A 45 12.50 -16.70 -18.87
CA ASP A 45 12.00 -17.75 -17.98
C ASP A 45 10.70 -17.35 -17.28
N LYS A 46 10.42 -16.04 -17.17
CA LYS A 46 9.11 -15.54 -16.69
C LYS A 46 7.97 -15.73 -17.69
N LEU A 47 8.29 -15.81 -18.98
CA LEU A 47 7.31 -16.00 -20.05
C LEU A 47 7.04 -17.50 -20.25
N ILE A 48 8.12 -18.28 -20.37
CA ILE A 48 8.10 -19.72 -20.53
C ILE A 48 9.31 -20.31 -19.80
N ALA A 49 9.07 -21.08 -18.75
CA ALA A 49 10.10 -21.90 -18.12
C ALA A 49 10.04 -23.33 -18.68
N GLY A 50 11.22 -23.96 -18.81
CA GLY A 50 11.29 -25.39 -19.10
C GLY A 50 10.65 -26.18 -17.96
N ASN A 51 9.67 -27.03 -18.26
CA ASN A 51 9.04 -27.89 -17.27
C ASN A 51 9.38 -29.35 -17.58
N TYR A 52 10.19 -29.99 -16.72
CA TYR A 52 10.63 -31.37 -16.90
C TYR A 52 9.57 -32.41 -16.48
N GLU A 53 8.48 -31.98 -15.85
CA GLU A 53 7.46 -32.87 -15.25
C GLU A 53 6.18 -33.01 -16.10
N ASP A 54 6.07 -32.31 -17.24
CA ASP A 54 4.88 -32.33 -18.10
C ASP A 54 5.11 -33.19 -19.36
N GLU A 55 4.12 -34.02 -19.74
CA GLU A 55 4.16 -34.83 -20.96
C GLU A 55 4.18 -33.96 -22.23
N ASN A 56 3.71 -32.71 -22.12
CA ASN A 56 3.83 -31.66 -23.14
C ASN A 56 4.88 -30.62 -22.69
N PHE A 57 6.16 -30.93 -22.89
CA PHE A 57 7.25 -30.00 -22.59
C PHE A 57 7.06 -28.65 -23.28
N ASN A 58 7.01 -27.57 -22.48
CA ASN A 58 7.19 -26.22 -23.03
C ASN A 58 8.54 -26.14 -23.74
N GLN A 59 8.52 -25.69 -24.98
CA GLN A 59 9.71 -25.58 -25.81
C GLN A 59 10.32 -24.20 -25.63
N CYS A 60 11.46 -24.15 -24.94
CA CYS A 60 12.25 -22.95 -24.78
C CYS A 60 13.09 -22.67 -26.05
N VAL A 61 13.82 -21.56 -26.05
CA VAL A 61 14.66 -21.16 -27.18
C VAL A 61 16.12 -20.98 -26.77
N ASN A 62 17.04 -21.53 -27.57
CA ASN A 62 18.45 -21.13 -27.55
C ASN A 62 18.68 -20.14 -28.69
N ILE A 63 19.14 -18.92 -28.36
CA ILE A 63 19.45 -17.86 -29.30
C ILE A 63 20.94 -17.52 -29.22
N GLU A 64 21.62 -17.65 -30.35
CA GLU A 64 22.97 -17.19 -30.55
C GLU A 64 22.95 -15.82 -31.22
N VAL A 65 23.47 -14.82 -30.53
CA VAL A 65 23.55 -13.44 -30.98
C VAL A 65 24.89 -13.19 -31.66
N ILE A 66 24.83 -12.97 -32.97
CA ILE A 66 26.02 -12.71 -33.80
C ILE A 66 26.29 -11.20 -33.89
N LYS A 67 25.22 -10.39 -33.99
CA LYS A 67 25.33 -8.92 -34.01
C LYS A 67 24.13 -8.31 -33.29
N LEU A 68 24.36 -7.36 -32.37
CA LEU A 68 23.31 -6.72 -31.58
C LEU A 68 23.48 -5.20 -31.52
N GLN A 69 22.53 -4.49 -32.12
CA GLN A 69 22.35 -3.04 -32.00
C GLN A 69 21.01 -2.69 -31.38
N SER A 70 19.98 -3.52 -31.59
CA SER A 70 18.63 -3.31 -31.08
C SER A 70 18.20 -4.47 -30.19
N GLU A 71 18.08 -4.20 -28.89
CA GLU A 71 17.47 -5.15 -27.95
C GLU A 71 16.01 -5.42 -28.31
N PHE A 72 15.28 -4.42 -28.80
CA PHE A 72 13.90 -4.60 -29.27
C PHE A 72 13.80 -5.67 -30.36
N ALA A 73 14.72 -5.68 -31.33
CA ALA A 73 14.76 -6.70 -32.37
C ALA A 73 15.05 -8.10 -31.79
N LEU A 74 15.93 -8.21 -30.79
CA LEU A 74 16.21 -9.46 -30.10
C LEU A 74 14.98 -9.98 -29.35
N PHE A 75 14.27 -9.10 -28.63
CA PHE A 75 13.03 -9.44 -27.92
C PHE A 75 11.93 -9.89 -28.88
N GLN A 76 11.75 -9.17 -29.98
CA GLN A 76 10.78 -9.51 -31.02
C GLN A 76 11.08 -10.89 -31.60
N PHE A 77 12.32 -11.13 -32.01
CA PHE A 77 12.76 -12.42 -32.54
C PHE A 77 12.51 -13.55 -31.53
N ALA A 78 12.92 -13.37 -30.27
CA ALA A 78 12.72 -14.38 -29.23
C ALA A 78 11.23 -14.70 -28.98
N CYS A 79 10.38 -13.67 -28.90
CA CYS A 79 8.93 -13.86 -28.70
C CYS A 79 8.28 -14.55 -29.90
N ASP A 80 8.67 -14.21 -31.13
CA ASP A 80 8.13 -14.84 -32.34
C ASP A 80 8.46 -16.33 -32.38
N VAL A 81 9.70 -16.70 -32.00
CA VAL A 81 10.10 -18.11 -31.90
C VAL A 81 9.30 -18.83 -30.80
N LEU A 82 9.20 -18.25 -29.60
CA LEU A 82 8.44 -18.87 -28.50
C LEU A 82 6.94 -18.98 -28.79
N ASN A 83 6.36 -18.02 -29.51
CA ASN A 83 4.98 -18.07 -29.98
C ASN A 83 4.74 -19.27 -30.89
N GLU A 84 5.64 -19.51 -31.86
CA GLU A 84 5.53 -20.65 -32.74
C GLU A 84 5.73 -21.98 -31.98
N LEU A 85 6.74 -22.05 -31.13
CA LEU A 85 7.10 -23.27 -30.39
C LEU A 85 6.02 -23.70 -29.39
N ASN A 86 5.25 -22.77 -28.83
CA ASN A 86 4.31 -23.03 -27.73
C ASN A 86 2.87 -22.62 -28.02
N ASN A 87 2.55 -22.24 -29.26
CA ASN A 87 1.24 -21.72 -29.66
C ASN A 87 0.74 -20.57 -28.75
N ARG A 88 1.62 -19.60 -28.49
CA ARG A 88 1.38 -18.40 -27.67
C ARG A 88 1.25 -17.15 -28.53
N GLN A 89 0.86 -16.02 -27.93
CA GLN A 89 0.69 -14.74 -28.63
C GLN A 89 1.34 -13.56 -27.90
N PHE A 90 2.59 -13.71 -27.48
CA PHE A 90 3.41 -12.62 -26.96
C PHE A 90 3.55 -11.50 -28.00
N LYS A 91 3.33 -10.26 -27.57
CA LYS A 91 3.56 -9.04 -28.35
C LYS A 91 4.61 -8.19 -27.69
N VAL A 92 5.60 -7.74 -28.46
CA VAL A 92 6.66 -6.84 -28.00
C VAL A 92 6.31 -5.42 -28.42
N LEU A 93 6.35 -4.49 -27.46
CA LEU A 93 6.04 -3.08 -27.66
C LEU A 93 7.20 -2.25 -27.11
N GLN A 94 7.49 -1.13 -27.78
CA GLN A 94 8.40 -0.13 -27.25
C GLN A 94 7.59 1.02 -26.67
N HIS A 95 7.90 1.40 -25.43
CA HIS A 95 7.24 2.50 -24.74
C HIS A 95 8.27 3.34 -24.00
N GLN A 96 8.54 4.55 -24.52
CA GLN A 96 9.35 5.57 -23.85
C GLN A 96 10.73 5.06 -23.38
N GLY A 97 11.39 4.29 -24.24
CA GLY A 97 12.72 3.72 -24.00
C GLY A 97 12.71 2.33 -23.35
N ALA A 98 11.58 1.86 -22.81
CA ALA A 98 11.42 0.51 -22.30
C ALA A 98 10.88 -0.46 -23.37
N ILE A 99 11.12 -1.76 -23.17
CA ILE A 99 10.53 -2.84 -23.94
C ILE A 99 9.51 -3.56 -23.05
N LEU A 100 8.28 -3.71 -23.55
CA LEU A 100 7.18 -4.38 -22.87
C LEU A 100 6.81 -5.65 -23.63
N VAL A 101 6.59 -6.75 -22.92
CA VAL A 101 6.00 -7.97 -23.50
C VAL A 101 4.62 -8.19 -22.89
N THR A 102 3.63 -8.37 -23.76
CA THR A 102 2.22 -8.50 -23.37
C THR A 102 1.58 -9.73 -24.01
N GLU A 103 0.50 -10.23 -23.40
CA GLU A 103 -0.38 -11.24 -23.98
C GLU A 103 -1.78 -11.09 -23.37
N ASN A 104 -2.84 -11.13 -24.18
CA ASN A 104 -4.25 -11.03 -23.71
C ASN A 104 -4.49 -9.89 -22.71
N ASP A 105 -4.05 -8.67 -23.05
CA ASP A 105 -4.14 -7.46 -22.21
C ASP A 105 -3.39 -7.53 -20.86
N LYS A 106 -2.52 -8.53 -20.67
CA LYS A 106 -1.62 -8.64 -19.51
C LYS A 106 -0.22 -8.20 -19.88
N LEU A 107 0.40 -7.39 -19.03
CA LEU A 107 1.82 -7.06 -19.08
C LEU A 107 2.63 -8.15 -18.37
N LEU A 108 3.48 -8.85 -19.10
CA LEU A 108 4.22 -10.02 -18.61
C LEU A 108 5.68 -9.72 -18.28
N LEU A 109 6.29 -8.80 -19.03
CA LEU A 109 7.70 -8.43 -18.84
C LEU A 109 7.89 -6.95 -19.18
N VAL A 110 8.71 -6.29 -18.37
CA VAL A 110 9.23 -4.93 -18.62
C VAL A 110 10.74 -5.00 -18.59
N HIS A 111 11.38 -4.61 -19.67
CA HIS A 111 12.83 -4.48 -19.76
C HIS A 111 13.19 -3.00 -19.90
N LEU A 112 14.10 -2.55 -19.03
CA LEU A 112 14.57 -1.17 -18.98
C LEU A 112 16.02 -1.11 -19.45
N PRO A 113 16.43 -0.04 -20.15
CA PRO A 113 17.84 0.21 -20.43
C PRO A 113 18.62 0.42 -19.13
N GLN A 114 19.93 0.21 -19.16
CA GLN A 114 20.79 0.27 -17.96
C GLN A 114 20.71 1.61 -17.22
N ALA A 115 20.54 2.72 -17.94
CA ALA A 115 20.38 4.06 -17.35
C ALA A 115 18.98 4.31 -16.75
N GLY A 116 18.05 3.36 -16.90
CA GLY A 116 16.63 3.52 -16.60
C GLY A 116 15.90 4.39 -17.62
N VAL A 117 14.63 4.65 -17.33
CA VAL A 117 13.79 5.59 -18.07
C VAL A 117 13.22 6.63 -17.12
N SER A 118 12.95 7.83 -17.63
CA SER A 118 12.25 8.86 -16.88
C SER A 118 10.84 8.38 -16.53
N THR A 119 10.45 8.55 -15.27
CA THR A 119 9.12 8.13 -14.79
C THR A 119 8.00 9.01 -15.34
N ALA A 120 8.26 10.30 -15.52
CA ALA A 120 7.35 11.22 -16.19
C ALA A 120 7.14 10.85 -17.66
N ASP A 121 8.21 10.40 -18.34
CA ASP A 121 8.08 9.98 -19.73
C ASP A 121 7.37 8.62 -19.83
N PHE A 122 7.71 7.67 -18.96
CA PHE A 122 7.13 6.32 -18.96
C PHE A 122 5.64 6.30 -18.57
N PHE A 123 5.21 7.07 -17.56
CA PHE A 123 3.81 7.09 -17.10
C PHE A 123 2.98 8.27 -17.65
N GLY A 124 3.63 9.26 -18.28
CA GLY A 124 3.01 10.48 -18.81
C GLY A 124 3.19 11.69 -17.88
N GLN A 125 3.40 12.88 -18.46
CA GLN A 125 3.76 14.11 -17.74
C GLN A 125 2.71 14.58 -16.71
N ASP A 126 1.42 14.44 -17.02
CA ASP A 126 0.32 14.78 -16.11
C ASP A 126 0.07 13.71 -15.03
N LYS A 127 0.74 12.57 -15.17
CA LYS A 127 0.46 11.35 -14.41
C LYS A 127 1.59 11.01 -13.44
N GLY A 128 2.86 11.26 -13.78
CA GLY A 128 4.00 11.08 -12.86
C GLY A 128 4.03 9.75 -12.09
N LEU A 129 4.79 9.66 -11.00
CA LEU A 129 4.60 8.55 -10.03
C LEU A 129 3.25 8.66 -9.31
N SER A 130 2.67 9.85 -9.22
CA SER A 130 1.43 10.12 -8.48
C SER A 130 0.16 9.57 -9.16
N SER A 131 0.28 8.88 -10.28
CA SER A 131 -0.81 8.15 -10.94
C SER A 131 -0.60 6.63 -10.90
N VAL A 132 0.54 6.19 -10.39
CA VAL A 132 0.97 4.80 -10.33
C VAL A 132 0.97 4.39 -8.87
N GLY A 133 0.16 3.40 -8.53
CA GLY A 133 -0.04 2.95 -7.16
C GLY A 133 -1.51 2.90 -6.83
N ASP A 134 -1.88 1.94 -5.97
CA ASP A 134 -3.24 1.80 -5.52
C ASP A 134 -3.64 3.02 -4.66
N SER A 135 -4.92 3.35 -4.66
CA SER A 135 -5.48 4.42 -3.84
C SER A 135 -6.10 3.84 -2.58
N ILE A 136 -5.89 4.50 -1.45
CA ILE A 136 -6.59 4.26 -0.20
C ILE A 136 -7.50 5.45 0.06
N LEU A 137 -8.80 5.20 0.18
CA LEU A 137 -9.77 6.19 0.59
C LEU A 137 -9.86 6.21 2.11
N ILE A 138 -9.55 7.34 2.75
CA ILE A 138 -9.76 7.50 4.19
C ILE A 138 -11.21 7.91 4.44
N ALA A 139 -11.93 7.13 5.25
CA ALA A 139 -13.31 7.38 5.65
C ALA A 139 -13.42 8.53 6.68
N THR A 140 -12.83 9.69 6.37
CA THR A 140 -12.90 10.91 7.18
C THR A 140 -13.02 12.15 6.30
N LYS A 141 -13.73 13.16 6.81
CA LYS A 141 -13.76 14.53 6.25
C LYS A 141 -12.75 15.46 6.96
N ASN A 142 -12.09 14.99 8.02
CA ASN A 142 -11.14 15.77 8.80
C ASN A 142 -9.77 15.84 8.10
N GLU A 143 -9.45 17.00 7.53
CA GLU A 143 -8.18 17.26 6.83
C GLU A 143 -6.94 17.09 7.71
N GLY A 144 -7.03 17.31 9.02
CA GLY A 144 -5.93 17.06 9.96
C GLY A 144 -5.56 15.59 9.98
N LYS A 145 -6.56 14.71 10.17
CA LYS A 145 -6.38 13.24 10.11
C LYS A 145 -5.89 12.81 8.72
N THR A 146 -6.48 13.34 7.65
CA THR A 146 -6.05 12.99 6.28
C THR A 146 -4.57 13.31 6.04
N LYS A 147 -4.06 14.44 6.53
CA LYS A 147 -2.65 14.81 6.38
C LYS A 147 -1.71 13.81 7.07
N GLU A 148 -2.06 13.33 8.26
CA GLU A 148 -1.29 12.29 8.98
C GLU A 148 -1.21 11.00 8.16
N PHE A 149 -2.36 10.50 7.69
CA PHE A 149 -2.42 9.28 6.87
C PHE A 149 -1.69 9.46 5.54
N ARG A 150 -1.85 10.60 4.86
CA ARG A 150 -1.16 10.90 3.60
C ARG A 150 0.36 10.82 3.74
N LYS A 151 0.93 11.53 4.72
CA LYS A 151 2.38 11.48 5.01
C LYS A 151 2.86 10.07 5.36
N PHE A 152 2.00 9.27 5.97
CA PHE A 152 2.31 7.90 6.30
C PHE A 152 2.32 7.00 5.07
N PHE A 153 1.25 6.98 4.27
CA PHE A 153 1.09 6.08 3.12
C PHE A 153 1.90 6.47 1.87
N GLU A 154 2.25 7.75 1.70
CA GLU A 154 3.10 8.20 0.59
C GLU A 154 4.46 7.48 0.56
N ARG A 155 5.03 7.15 1.73
CA ARG A 155 6.31 6.41 1.80
C ARG A 155 6.22 4.98 1.25
N PHE A 156 5.01 4.43 1.15
CA PHE A 156 4.72 3.10 0.63
C PHE A 156 4.19 3.14 -0.82
N GLY A 157 4.14 4.32 -1.44
CA GLY A 157 3.68 4.49 -2.83
C GLY A 157 2.15 4.46 -3.00
N TYR A 158 1.38 4.63 -1.92
CA TYR A 158 -0.08 4.71 -1.99
C TYR A 158 -0.55 6.16 -2.11
N GLN A 159 -1.57 6.37 -2.93
CA GLN A 159 -2.29 7.65 -2.99
C GLN A 159 -3.38 7.67 -1.92
N VAL A 160 -3.55 8.83 -1.27
CA VAL A 160 -4.54 9.00 -0.21
C VAL A 160 -5.63 9.97 -0.63
N GLU A 161 -6.84 9.42 -0.78
CA GLU A 161 -8.08 10.16 -0.97
C GLU A 161 -8.84 10.29 0.36
N ASN A 162 -9.80 11.21 0.45
CA ASN A 162 -10.68 11.32 1.60
C ASN A 162 -12.13 11.58 1.17
N LEU A 163 -13.06 11.57 2.12
CA LEU A 163 -14.49 11.73 1.83
C LEU A 163 -14.86 13.11 1.27
N ASN A 164 -13.98 14.12 1.34
CA ASN A 164 -14.24 15.43 0.73
C ASN A 164 -14.30 15.36 -0.80
N ASN A 165 -13.68 14.34 -1.41
CA ASN A 165 -13.78 14.06 -2.85
C ASN A 165 -15.10 13.38 -3.25
N TYR A 166 -15.95 13.00 -2.28
CA TYR A 166 -17.16 12.22 -2.48
C TYR A 166 -18.37 12.85 -1.78
N PRO A 167 -18.82 14.03 -2.23
CA PRO A 167 -19.90 14.77 -1.56
C PRO A 167 -21.25 14.05 -1.57
N ASP A 168 -21.45 13.10 -2.51
CA ASP A 168 -22.70 12.35 -2.66
C ASP A 168 -22.76 11.10 -1.78
N LEU A 169 -21.68 10.73 -1.08
CA LEU A 169 -21.71 9.59 -0.16
C LEU A 169 -22.49 9.96 1.11
N PRO A 170 -23.39 9.07 1.58
CA PRO A 170 -24.12 9.30 2.81
C PRO A 170 -23.17 9.29 4.01
N ASP A 171 -23.48 10.09 5.03
CA ASP A 171 -22.80 9.99 6.31
C ASP A 171 -23.15 8.64 6.97
N VAL A 172 -22.12 7.89 7.35
CA VAL A 172 -22.29 6.61 8.04
C VAL A 172 -22.51 6.88 9.52
N ALA A 173 -23.68 6.50 10.04
CA ALA A 173 -23.99 6.67 11.45
C ALA A 173 -23.16 5.71 12.32
N GLU A 174 -22.45 6.25 13.32
CA GLU A 174 -21.69 5.47 14.31
C GLU A 174 -22.64 4.90 15.38
N THR A 175 -23.25 3.75 15.09
CA THR A 175 -24.21 3.08 15.98
C THR A 175 -23.60 1.96 16.82
N GLY A 176 -22.31 1.68 16.64
CA GLY A 176 -21.57 0.65 17.38
C GLY A 176 -21.35 1.04 18.84
N MET A 177 -21.15 0.02 19.67
CA MET A 177 -20.83 0.16 21.10
C MET A 177 -19.33 -0.03 21.35
N THR A 178 -18.56 -0.46 20.35
CA THR A 178 -17.10 -0.55 20.38
C THR A 178 -16.46 0.30 19.27
N PHE A 179 -15.17 0.62 19.44
CA PHE A 179 -14.39 1.34 18.44
C PHE A 179 -14.26 0.51 17.14
N GLU A 180 -14.04 -0.79 17.26
CA GLU A 180 -14.00 -1.72 16.11
C GLU A 180 -15.32 -1.72 15.33
N GLU A 181 -16.48 -1.83 16.01
CA GLU A 181 -17.78 -1.83 15.34
C GLU A 181 -18.01 -0.56 14.52
N ASN A 182 -17.68 0.60 15.09
CA ASN A 182 -17.81 1.89 14.40
C ASN A 182 -16.82 2.00 13.23
N ALA A 183 -15.57 1.61 13.42
CA ALA A 183 -14.56 1.65 12.38
C ALA A 183 -14.91 0.71 11.22
N ARG A 184 -15.36 -0.52 11.51
CA ARG A 184 -15.84 -1.48 10.50
C ARG A 184 -17.03 -0.95 9.74
N LEU A 185 -18.05 -0.48 10.45
CA LEU A 185 -19.25 0.07 9.83
C LEU A 185 -18.91 1.20 8.85
N LYS A 186 -17.99 2.10 9.22
CA LYS A 186 -17.47 3.15 8.34
C LYS A 186 -16.70 2.59 7.15
N ALA A 187 -15.69 1.74 7.39
CA ALA A 187 -14.81 1.24 6.33
C ALA A 187 -15.55 0.37 5.31
N GLU A 188 -16.31 -0.62 5.79
CA GLU A 188 -16.99 -1.63 4.97
C GLU A 188 -18.11 -0.98 4.15
N THR A 189 -18.91 -0.09 4.74
CA THR A 189 -19.98 0.60 4.01
C THR A 189 -19.42 1.47 2.88
N ILE A 190 -18.37 2.25 3.15
CA ILE A 190 -17.77 3.12 2.13
C ILE A 190 -17.04 2.28 1.07
N ALA A 191 -16.41 1.16 1.46
CA ALA A 191 -15.76 0.26 0.52
C ALA A 191 -16.78 -0.33 -0.46
N GLU A 192 -17.92 -0.81 0.04
CA GLU A 192 -18.99 -1.36 -0.78
C GLU A 192 -19.59 -0.30 -1.74
N LEU A 193 -19.82 0.93 -1.25
CA LEU A 193 -20.39 2.01 -2.06
C LEU A 193 -19.43 2.52 -3.15
N THR A 194 -18.13 2.51 -2.90
CA THR A 194 -17.13 3.10 -3.80
C THR A 194 -16.38 2.09 -4.66
N GLY A 195 -16.42 0.81 -4.28
CA GLY A 195 -15.58 -0.23 -4.88
C GLY A 195 -14.10 -0.09 -4.55
N LYS A 196 -13.73 0.80 -3.62
CA LYS A 196 -12.33 1.14 -3.30
C LYS A 196 -11.85 0.46 -2.02
N MET A 197 -10.52 0.41 -1.87
CA MET A 197 -9.90 0.10 -0.59
C MET A 197 -10.04 1.32 0.34
N VAL A 198 -10.62 1.09 1.52
CA VAL A 198 -10.98 2.13 2.48
C VAL A 198 -10.30 1.88 3.81
N LEU A 199 -9.76 2.94 4.40
CA LEU A 199 -9.29 2.94 5.79
C LEU A 199 -10.24 3.81 6.63
N ALA A 200 -10.77 3.25 7.72
CA ALA A 200 -11.47 4.00 8.75
C ALA A 200 -10.70 3.98 10.08
N ASP A 201 -10.87 5.06 10.84
CA ASP A 201 -10.32 5.27 12.18
C ASP A 201 -11.49 5.54 13.12
N ASP A 202 -11.51 4.81 14.24
CA ASP A 202 -12.31 5.18 15.41
C ASP A 202 -11.39 5.26 16.63
N SER A 203 -11.40 6.41 17.29
CA SER A 203 -10.50 6.67 18.41
C SER A 203 -11.24 7.35 19.54
N GLY A 204 -10.79 7.11 20.77
CA GLY A 204 -11.36 7.76 21.94
C GLY A 204 -10.52 7.57 23.19
N LEU A 205 -10.93 8.26 24.25
CA LEU A 205 -10.35 8.15 25.58
C LEU A 205 -11.16 7.16 26.41
N LYS A 206 -10.48 6.18 27.01
CA LYS A 206 -11.05 5.30 28.05
C LYS A 206 -10.45 5.72 29.38
N VAL A 207 -11.27 5.87 30.41
CA VAL A 207 -10.81 6.19 31.77
C VAL A 207 -11.30 5.11 32.72
N ASP A 208 -10.38 4.46 33.42
CA ASP A 208 -10.69 3.26 34.20
C ASP A 208 -11.66 3.56 35.35
N ALA A 209 -11.46 4.69 36.05
CA ALA A 209 -12.34 5.14 37.13
C ALA A 209 -13.79 5.38 36.67
N LEU A 210 -14.00 5.62 35.37
CA LEU A 210 -15.32 5.84 34.76
C LEU A 210 -15.82 4.59 34.03
N GLY A 211 -15.22 3.42 34.26
CA GLY A 211 -15.59 2.18 33.59
C GLY A 211 -15.35 2.20 32.08
N GLY A 212 -14.35 2.96 31.62
CA GLY A 212 -14.00 3.10 30.20
C GLY A 212 -14.69 4.26 29.48
N LEU A 213 -15.55 5.04 30.15
CA LEU A 213 -16.04 6.31 29.60
C LEU A 213 -14.91 7.36 29.54
N PRO A 214 -14.91 8.30 28.58
CA PRO A 214 -15.93 8.55 27.56
C PRO A 214 -16.10 7.49 26.47
N GLY A 215 -15.10 6.65 26.20
CA GLY A 215 -15.16 5.57 25.22
C GLY A 215 -15.54 6.05 23.81
N VAL A 216 -16.43 5.32 23.13
CA VAL A 216 -16.96 5.69 21.79
C VAL A 216 -17.70 7.03 21.77
N TRP A 217 -18.07 7.58 22.93
CA TRP A 217 -18.70 8.90 23.05
C TRP A 217 -17.71 10.04 23.22
N SER A 218 -16.40 9.80 23.09
CA SER A 218 -15.34 10.80 23.33
C SER A 218 -15.58 12.15 22.64
N ALA A 219 -15.99 12.17 21.36
CA ALA A 219 -16.25 13.43 20.65
C ALA A 219 -17.50 14.18 21.16
N ARG A 220 -18.45 13.46 21.76
CA ARG A 220 -19.78 13.95 22.18
C ARG A 220 -20.04 13.74 23.67
N PHE A 221 -18.99 13.69 24.48
CA PHE A 221 -19.10 13.31 25.89
C PHE A 221 -19.97 14.28 26.68
N SER A 222 -19.90 15.57 26.34
CA SER A 222 -20.71 16.65 26.92
C SER A 222 -22.10 16.84 26.26
N GLY A 223 -22.46 16.00 25.29
CA GLY A 223 -23.77 16.00 24.64
C GLY A 223 -23.76 16.50 23.18
N PRO A 224 -24.92 16.92 22.64
CA PRO A 224 -25.07 17.32 21.23
C PRO A 224 -24.23 18.52 20.81
N ASP A 225 -24.06 19.50 21.70
CA ASP A 225 -23.29 20.73 21.45
C ASP A 225 -21.84 20.62 21.94
N ALA A 226 -21.30 19.39 21.97
CA ALA A 226 -19.99 19.13 22.53
C ALA A 226 -18.88 19.90 21.81
N THR A 227 -18.02 20.53 22.62
CA THR A 227 -16.73 21.06 22.20
C THR A 227 -15.64 20.39 23.01
N ASP A 228 -14.38 20.52 22.58
CA ASP A 228 -13.24 20.00 23.34
C ASP A 228 -13.21 20.60 24.76
N GLU A 229 -13.53 21.88 24.93
CA GLU A 229 -13.59 22.54 26.23
C GLU A 229 -14.71 21.96 27.12
N LEU A 230 -15.92 21.76 26.57
CA LEU A 230 -17.04 21.18 27.32
C LEU A 230 -16.79 19.71 27.68
N ASN A 231 -16.17 18.95 26.77
CA ASN A 231 -15.77 17.56 27.00
C ASN A 231 -14.72 17.46 28.11
N ASN A 232 -13.70 18.33 28.09
CA ASN A 232 -12.68 18.41 29.13
C ASN A 232 -13.27 18.83 30.48
N ALA A 233 -14.15 19.85 30.50
CA ALA A 233 -14.81 20.31 31.73
C ALA A 233 -15.67 19.20 32.35
N LYS A 234 -16.42 18.47 31.53
CA LYS A 234 -17.20 17.31 32.01
C LYS A 234 -16.29 16.21 32.54
N LEU A 235 -15.20 15.88 31.84
CA LEU A 235 -14.26 14.86 32.30
C LEU A 235 -13.67 15.19 33.68
N LEU A 236 -13.23 16.44 33.88
CA LEU A 236 -12.74 16.90 35.18
C LEU A 236 -13.84 16.84 36.26
N HIS A 237 -15.08 17.16 35.92
CA HIS A 237 -16.21 17.08 36.84
C HIS A 237 -16.47 15.64 37.31
N GLU A 238 -16.52 14.68 36.39
CA GLU A 238 -16.73 13.25 36.70
C GLU A 238 -15.59 12.68 37.57
N LEU A 239 -14.37 13.22 37.41
CA LEU A 239 -13.18 12.82 38.18
C LEU A 239 -12.92 13.69 39.42
N ALA A 240 -13.83 14.58 39.81
CA ALA A 240 -13.60 15.54 40.89
C ALA A 240 -13.33 14.89 42.26
N MET A 241 -13.81 13.66 42.47
CA MET A 241 -13.60 12.88 43.69
C MET A 241 -12.45 11.86 43.60
N VAL A 242 -11.74 11.82 42.47
CA VAL A 242 -10.59 10.94 42.24
C VAL A 242 -9.31 11.74 42.42
N PHE A 243 -8.82 11.78 43.65
CA PHE A 243 -7.71 12.66 44.07
C PHE A 243 -6.32 12.12 43.74
N GLU A 244 -6.15 10.80 43.79
CA GLU A 244 -4.85 10.16 43.56
C GLU A 244 -4.63 9.92 42.06
N LEU A 245 -3.47 10.33 41.54
CA LEU A 245 -3.16 10.22 40.11
C LEU A 245 -3.23 8.77 39.60
N LYS A 246 -2.74 7.82 40.41
CA LYS A 246 -2.77 6.37 40.09
C LYS A 246 -4.18 5.83 39.85
N ASP A 247 -5.20 6.45 40.44
CA ASP A 247 -6.60 6.04 40.30
C ASP A 247 -7.29 6.77 39.13
N ARG A 248 -6.56 7.64 38.42
CA ARG A 248 -6.99 8.35 37.20
C ARG A 248 -6.37 7.74 35.94
N SER A 249 -6.05 6.45 35.96
CA SER A 249 -5.51 5.75 34.79
C SER A 249 -6.48 5.83 33.61
N ALA A 250 -5.90 6.08 32.44
CA ALA A 250 -6.62 6.26 31.21
C ALA A 250 -5.77 5.85 30.01
N GLN A 251 -6.43 5.64 28.89
CA GLN A 251 -5.78 5.24 27.67
C GLN A 251 -6.51 5.84 26.49
N PHE A 252 -5.74 6.44 25.58
CA PHE A 252 -6.25 6.70 24.24
C PHE A 252 -6.22 5.40 23.45
N HIS A 253 -7.33 5.08 22.80
CA HIS A 253 -7.47 3.90 21.96
C HIS A 253 -7.64 4.33 20.50
N CYS A 254 -7.02 3.57 19.59
CA CYS A 254 -7.23 3.68 18.16
C CYS A 254 -7.58 2.29 17.61
N THR A 255 -8.71 2.17 16.93
CA THR A 255 -8.99 1.06 16.02
C THR A 255 -8.89 1.56 14.58
N LEU A 256 -8.05 0.94 13.79
CA LEU A 256 -7.96 1.14 12.35
C LEU A 256 -8.53 -0.08 11.63
N VAL A 257 -9.44 0.17 10.69
CA VAL A 257 -10.04 -0.88 9.86
C VAL A 257 -9.78 -0.58 8.40
N MET A 258 -9.11 -1.51 7.72
CA MET A 258 -8.93 -1.49 6.29
C MET A 258 -9.87 -2.50 5.61
N ALA A 259 -10.76 -2.00 4.77
CA ALA A 259 -11.76 -2.78 4.06
C ALA A 259 -11.60 -2.62 2.55
N ALA A 260 -12.02 -3.64 1.81
CA ALA A 260 -12.23 -3.57 0.36
C ALA A 260 -13.38 -4.52 -0.01
N PRO A 261 -14.05 -4.31 -1.16
CA PRO A 261 -15.18 -5.14 -1.56
C PRO A 261 -14.82 -6.64 -1.61
N ASN A 262 -15.80 -7.49 -1.27
CA ASN A 262 -15.73 -8.95 -1.38
C ASN A 262 -14.62 -9.63 -0.57
N ARG A 263 -14.17 -9.05 0.55
CA ARG A 263 -13.18 -9.68 1.44
C ARG A 263 -13.30 -9.21 2.88
N ASP A 264 -12.76 -10.01 3.80
CA ASP A 264 -12.71 -9.65 5.22
C ASP A 264 -11.79 -8.44 5.46
N SER A 265 -12.25 -7.53 6.32
CA SER A 265 -11.50 -6.33 6.70
C SER A 265 -10.33 -6.66 7.63
N LEU A 266 -9.19 -5.99 7.41
CA LEU A 266 -8.06 -5.98 8.33
C LEU A 266 -8.34 -5.01 9.47
N VAL A 267 -8.19 -5.49 10.71
CA VAL A 267 -8.37 -4.67 11.91
C VAL A 267 -7.11 -4.69 12.73
N VAL A 268 -6.67 -3.51 13.15
CA VAL A 268 -5.57 -3.34 14.09
C VAL A 268 -5.94 -2.30 15.14
N GLU A 269 -5.45 -2.53 16.34
CA GLU A 269 -5.75 -1.67 17.49
C GLU A 269 -4.48 -1.33 18.26
N ALA A 270 -4.47 -0.15 18.86
CA ALA A 270 -3.43 0.23 19.81
C ALA A 270 -3.99 1.12 20.91
N ASP A 271 -3.43 0.95 22.10
CA ASP A 271 -3.71 1.75 23.28
C ASP A 271 -2.45 2.56 23.64
N TRP A 272 -2.65 3.81 24.04
CA TRP A 272 -1.63 4.66 24.60
C TRP A 272 -1.99 4.94 26.05
N GLU A 273 -1.29 4.28 26.95
CA GLU A 273 -1.53 4.35 28.40
C GLU A 273 -1.02 5.65 29.00
N GLY A 274 -1.73 6.12 30.01
CA GLY A 274 -1.45 7.36 30.71
C GLY A 274 -2.41 7.61 31.87
N PHE A 275 -2.51 8.87 32.26
CA PHE A 275 -3.35 9.30 33.37
C PHE A 275 -4.07 10.60 33.04
N ILE A 276 -5.20 10.87 33.69
CA ILE A 276 -5.88 12.16 33.55
C ILE A 276 -5.30 13.14 34.59
N GLY A 277 -4.76 14.26 34.11
CA GLY A 277 -4.29 15.38 34.92
C GLY A 277 -5.42 16.11 35.65
N MET A 278 -5.03 16.99 36.58
CA MET A 278 -5.97 17.79 37.38
C MET A 278 -6.38 19.09 36.67
N ASP A 279 -5.47 19.64 35.87
CA ASP A 279 -5.61 20.92 35.19
C ASP A 279 -5.15 20.79 33.74
N LEU A 280 -5.70 21.64 32.87
CA LEU A 280 -5.34 21.73 31.45
C LEU A 280 -3.92 22.28 31.32
N ARG A 281 -3.05 21.57 30.58
CA ARG A 281 -1.69 22.05 30.25
C ARG A 281 -1.37 21.80 28.77
N GLY A 282 -0.57 22.68 28.18
CA GLY A 282 -0.20 22.60 26.78
C GLY A 282 -1.20 23.25 25.82
N GLU A 283 -0.73 23.61 24.64
CA GLU A 283 -1.51 24.31 23.60
C GLU A 283 -1.58 23.51 22.28
N ASN A 284 -0.84 22.39 22.18
CA ASN A 284 -0.85 21.55 20.99
C ASN A 284 -1.95 20.49 21.05
N GLY A 285 -2.30 19.94 19.89
CA GLY A 285 -3.24 18.83 19.82
C GLY A 285 -4.70 19.26 19.87
N PHE A 286 -5.59 18.35 20.30
CA PHE A 286 -7.03 18.56 20.34
C PHE A 286 -7.71 17.61 21.35
N GLY A 287 -9.00 17.78 21.59
CA GLY A 287 -9.78 16.92 22.47
C GLY A 287 -9.22 16.90 23.90
N TYR A 288 -8.92 15.70 24.39
CA TYR A 288 -8.44 15.48 25.76
C TYR A 288 -6.91 15.58 25.92
N ASP A 289 -6.17 15.94 24.86
CA ASP A 289 -4.71 16.06 24.90
C ASP A 289 -4.20 16.93 26.06
N PRO A 290 -4.84 18.08 26.43
CA PRO A 290 -4.37 18.91 27.54
C PRO A 290 -4.60 18.33 28.94
N LEU A 291 -5.36 17.24 29.04
CA LEU A 291 -5.59 16.50 30.28
C LEU A 291 -4.84 15.16 30.31
N PHE A 292 -4.48 14.60 29.16
CA PHE A 292 -3.89 13.27 29.08
C PHE A 292 -2.38 13.30 29.36
N LEU A 293 -1.97 12.78 30.51
CA LEU A 293 -0.58 12.65 30.93
C LEU A 293 0.08 11.42 30.33
N VAL A 294 1.25 11.62 29.73
CA VAL A 294 1.97 10.59 29.01
C VAL A 294 2.93 9.87 29.94
N GLY A 295 2.59 8.64 30.33
CA GLY A 295 3.39 7.83 31.26
C GLY A 295 3.75 8.58 32.54
N GLU A 296 4.99 8.42 33.01
CA GLU A 296 5.52 9.11 34.19
C GLU A 296 6.25 10.42 33.84
N THR A 297 6.15 10.91 32.60
CA THR A 297 6.94 12.08 32.13
C THR A 297 6.52 13.40 32.78
N GLY A 298 5.35 13.43 33.43
CA GLY A 298 4.76 14.63 34.02
C GLY A 298 4.19 15.63 33.00
N LYS A 299 4.34 15.35 31.70
CA LYS A 299 3.80 16.15 30.59
C LYS A 299 2.47 15.61 30.10
N THR A 300 1.61 16.52 29.66
CA THR A 300 0.40 16.21 28.91
C THR A 300 0.72 15.97 27.44
N SER A 301 -0.15 15.27 26.71
CA SER A 301 0.01 15.08 25.27
C SER A 301 -0.01 16.41 24.51
N ALA A 302 -0.67 17.45 25.03
CA ALA A 302 -0.68 18.79 24.44
C ALA A 302 0.62 19.59 24.69
N GLU A 303 1.48 19.15 25.61
CA GLU A 303 2.82 19.69 25.81
C GLU A 303 3.86 19.01 24.91
N LEU A 304 3.51 17.91 24.26
CA LEU A 304 4.36 17.25 23.27
C LEU A 304 4.32 18.02 21.94
N THR A 305 5.45 18.00 21.24
CA THR A 305 5.49 18.39 19.84
C THR A 305 4.73 17.39 18.97
N LEU A 306 4.29 17.82 17.78
CA LEU A 306 3.65 16.93 16.82
C LEU A 306 4.57 15.76 16.43
N GLU A 307 5.88 15.97 16.36
CA GLU A 307 6.84 14.92 16.04
C GLU A 307 6.95 13.87 17.14
N GLU A 308 7.05 14.28 18.40
CA GLU A 308 7.05 13.36 19.55
C GLU A 308 5.74 12.57 19.62
N LYS A 309 4.59 13.24 19.48
CA LYS A 309 3.27 12.57 19.50
C LYS A 309 3.12 11.52 18.40
N ASN A 310 3.64 11.82 17.20
CA ASN A 310 3.60 10.91 16.06
C ASN A 310 4.54 9.70 16.19
N GLN A 311 5.37 9.62 17.23
CA GLN A 311 6.22 8.46 17.50
C GLN A 311 5.60 7.51 18.53
N ILE A 312 4.82 8.03 19.49
CA ILE A 312 4.40 7.24 20.66
C ILE A 312 2.89 7.11 20.83
N SER A 313 2.09 7.89 20.10
CA SER A 313 0.64 7.88 20.27
C SER A 313 -0.02 6.57 19.79
N HIS A 314 -1.20 6.29 20.33
CA HIS A 314 -2.10 5.21 19.91
C HIS A 314 -2.26 5.13 18.39
N ARG A 315 -2.43 6.25 17.68
CA ARG A 315 -2.56 6.24 16.22
C ARG A 315 -1.27 5.85 15.52
N ALA A 316 -0.11 6.34 15.98
CA ALA A 316 1.19 5.95 15.43
C ALA A 316 1.42 4.44 15.58
N GLN A 317 1.17 3.90 16.77
CA GLN A 317 1.28 2.47 17.05
C GLN A 317 0.31 1.63 16.21
N ALA A 318 -0.95 2.08 16.04
CA ALA A 318 -1.92 1.39 15.20
C ALA A 318 -1.50 1.38 13.72
N LEU A 319 -0.93 2.49 13.23
CA LEU A 319 -0.40 2.59 11.86
C LEU A 319 0.79 1.65 11.62
N GLU A 320 1.69 1.49 12.60
CA GLU A 320 2.79 0.53 12.52
C GLU A 320 2.28 -0.91 12.41
N LYS A 321 1.32 -1.30 13.27
CA LYS A 321 0.67 -2.61 13.20
C LYS A 321 -0.05 -2.83 11.87
N LEU A 322 -0.69 -1.79 11.34
CA LEU A 322 -1.36 -1.84 10.04
C LEU A 322 -0.36 -2.19 8.94
N VAL A 323 0.79 -1.52 8.89
CA VAL A 323 1.82 -1.77 7.87
C VAL A 323 2.41 -3.17 7.97
N GLU A 324 2.56 -3.70 9.18
CA GLU A 324 3.04 -5.06 9.37
C GLU A 324 2.06 -6.09 8.81
N ALA A 325 0.76 -5.91 9.06
CA ALA A 325 -0.28 -6.86 8.64
C ALA A 325 -0.75 -6.68 7.19
N PHE A 326 -0.59 -5.49 6.62
CA PHE A 326 -1.16 -5.11 5.33
C PHE A 326 -0.66 -5.94 4.12
N PRO A 327 0.64 -6.28 3.96
CA PRO A 327 1.10 -7.10 2.84
C PRO A 327 0.46 -8.49 2.82
N VAL A 328 0.37 -9.14 3.98
CA VAL A 328 -0.27 -10.47 4.12
C VAL A 328 -1.75 -10.38 3.75
N TRP A 329 -2.43 -9.34 4.22
CA TRP A 329 -3.81 -9.08 3.85
C TRP A 329 -3.94 -8.86 2.33
N GLN A 330 -3.06 -8.09 1.67
CA GLN A 330 -3.13 -7.90 0.22
C GLN A 330 -2.95 -9.20 -0.58
N GLU A 331 -2.07 -10.10 -0.16
CA GLU A 331 -1.81 -11.36 -0.87
C GLU A 331 -2.98 -12.34 -0.81
N GLN A 332 -3.71 -12.40 0.31
CA GLN A 332 -4.90 -13.25 0.45
C GLN A 332 -5.99 -12.92 -0.58
N ALA A 333 -6.11 -11.66 -1.02
CA ALA A 333 -7.08 -11.27 -2.04
C ALA A 333 -6.73 -11.77 -3.45
N LYS A 334 -5.46 -12.08 -3.74
CA LYS A 334 -5.05 -12.59 -5.07
C LYS A 334 -5.31 -14.09 -5.24
N GLN A 335 -5.66 -14.79 -4.16
CA GLN A 335 -5.87 -16.24 -4.13
C GLN A 335 -7.36 -16.64 -4.09
N SER A 336 -8.28 -15.67 -4.02
CA SER A 336 -9.73 -15.84 -3.94
C SER A 336 -10.40 -15.60 -5.29
#